data_AF-A0A8T3W100-F1
#
_entry.id   AF-A0A8T3W100-F1
#
_cell.length_a   1.000
_cell.length_b   1.000
_cell.length_c   1.000
_cell.angle_alpha   90.00
_cell.angle_beta   90.00
_cell.angle_gamma   90.00
#
_symmetry.space_group_name_H-M   'P 1'
#
loop_
_entity.id
_entity.type
_entity.pdbx_description
1 polymer ?
#
loop_
_entity_poly.entity_id
_entity_poly.type
_entity_poly.pdbx_seq_one_letter_code
_entity_poly.pdbx_strand_id
1 'polypeptide(L)'
;MEPIEILAMTLGTIAAASFFLQAFKIEKLRESKEIALPMYLILLATAITWLLYGISIGSLPLIVSYTVGVVSNATVIVVYFMYDKNRK
;
A
#
# COMPACT_ATOMS: atom_id res chain seq x y z
N MET A 1 8.45 -13.83 19.90
CA MET A 1 8.73 -12.75 18.94
C MET A 1 9.59 -11.74 19.65
N GLU A 2 10.69 -11.36 19.03
CA GLU A 2 11.59 -10.34 19.57
C GLU A 2 10.90 -8.97 19.56
N PRO A 3 11.23 -8.03 20.48
CA PRO A 3 10.62 -6.71 20.51
C PRO A 3 10.69 -5.96 19.17
N ILE A 4 11.78 -6.16 18.42
CA ILE A 4 11.96 -5.59 17.09
C ILE A 4 10.97 -6.14 16.06
N GLU A 5 10.56 -7.41 16.16
CA GLU A 5 9.59 -8.02 15.25
C GLU A 5 8.19 -7.46 15.47
N ILE A 6 7.83 -7.23 16.74
CA ILE A 6 6.56 -6.60 17.11
C ILE A 6 6.53 -5.16 16.58
N LEU A 7 7.61 -4.40 16.76
CA LEU A 7 7.72 -3.04 16.24
C LEU A 7 7.67 -3.00 14.71
N ALA A 8 8.41 -3.88 14.04
CA ALA A 8 8.41 -3.98 12.58
C ALA A 8 7.01 -4.32 12.04
N MET A 9 6.32 -5.28 12.67
CA MET A 9 4.97 -5.67 12.26
C MET A 9 3.96 -4.53 12.48
N THR A 10 4.00 -3.87 13.64
CA THR A 10 3.05 -2.81 13.99
C THR A 10 3.27 -1.55 13.15
N LEU A 11 4.50 -1.03 13.13
CA LEU A 11 4.83 0.17 12.34
C LEU A 11 4.73 -0.09 10.84
N GLY A 12 5.16 -1.26 10.37
CA GLY A 12 5.02 -1.66 8.97
C GLY A 12 3.56 -1.71 8.53
N THR A 13 2.69 -2.27 9.37
CA THR A 13 1.24 -2.32 9.12
C THR A 13 0.60 -0.92 9.12
N ILE A 14 0.94 -0.07 10.09
CA ILE A 14 0.43 1.31 10.16
C ILE A 14 0.87 2.12 8.94
N ALA A 15 2.15 2.03 8.58
CA ALA A 15 2.70 2.69 7.40
C ALA A 15 2.00 2.22 6.11
N ALA A 16 1.81 0.90 5.97
CA ALA A 16 1.07 0.33 4.85
C ALA A 16 -0.39 0.80 4.80
N ALA A 17 -1.08 0.85 5.95
CA ALA A 17 -2.47 1.31 6.04
C ALA A 17 -2.63 2.79 5.67
N SER A 18 -1.57 3.61 5.75
CA SER A 18 -1.62 5.03 5.37
C SER A 18 -2.03 5.26 3.90
N PHE A 19 -1.80 4.28 3.01
CA PHE A 19 -2.28 4.37 1.63
C PHE A 19 -3.81 4.40 1.54
N PHE A 20 -4.55 3.84 2.50
CA PHE A 20 -6.00 4.01 2.56
C PHE A 20 -6.40 5.47 2.82
N LEU A 21 -5.62 6.21 3.62
CA LEU A 21 -5.86 7.64 3.84
C LEU A 21 -5.65 8.43 2.53
N GLN A 22 -4.66 8.02 1.73
CA GLN A 22 -4.46 8.62 0.42
C GLN A 22 -5.60 8.29 -0.55
N ALA A 23 -6.09 7.05 -0.58
CA ALA A 23 -7.24 6.67 -1.38
C ALA A 23 -8.49 7.46 -0.96
N PHE A 24 -8.72 7.61 0.34
CA PHE A 24 -9.79 8.44 0.89
C PHE A 24 -9.65 9.91 0.49
N LYS A 25 -8.42 10.46 0.46
CA LYS A 25 -8.18 11.83 -0.01
C LYS A 25 -8.60 12.00 -1.47
N ILE A 26 -8.25 11.06 -2.35
CA ILE A 26 -8.64 11.10 -3.77
C ILE A 26 -10.17 11.01 -3.91
N GLU A 27 -10.80 10.07 -3.20
CA GLU A 27 -12.27 9.93 -3.17
C GLU A 27 -12.96 11.21 -2.71
N LYS A 28 -12.44 11.85 -1.64
CA LYS A 28 -12.99 13.10 -1.09
C LYS A 28 -12.84 14.28 -2.04
N LEU A 29 -11.70 14.39 -2.72
CA LEU A 29 -11.42 15.46 -3.68
C LEU A 29 -12.04 15.19 -5.05
N ARG A 30 -12.45 13.94 -5.33
CA ARG A 30 -12.95 13.47 -6.63
C ARG A 30 -11.99 13.79 -7.80
N GLU A 31 -10.70 13.93 -7.51
CA GLU A 31 -9.64 14.26 -8.46
C GLU A 31 -8.35 13.50 -8.11
N SER A 32 -7.67 13.02 -9.14
CA SER A 32 -6.47 12.18 -9.03
C SER A 32 -5.21 12.81 -9.69
N LYS A 33 -5.32 14.03 -10.24
CA LYS A 33 -4.24 14.66 -11.05
C LYS A 33 -2.92 14.86 -10.32
N GLU A 34 -2.94 15.04 -9.01
CA GLU A 34 -1.74 15.35 -8.24
C GLU A 34 -0.93 14.11 -7.84
N ILE A 35 -1.42 12.88 -8.10
CA ILE A 35 -0.70 11.67 -7.71
C ILE A 35 0.08 11.06 -8.88
N ALA A 36 1.34 10.70 -8.60
CA ALA A 36 2.20 10.03 -9.55
C ALA A 36 1.87 8.52 -9.62
N LEU A 37 0.97 8.11 -10.52
CA LEU A 37 0.62 6.70 -10.72
C LEU A 37 1.87 5.76 -10.84
N PRO A 38 2.95 6.10 -11.57
CA PRO A 38 4.13 5.24 -11.64
C PRO A 38 4.74 4.89 -10.28
N MET A 39 4.68 5.81 -9.31
CA MET A 39 5.15 5.57 -7.94
C MET A 39 4.36 4.44 -7.28
N TYR A 40 3.02 4.46 -7.36
CA TYR A 40 2.16 3.45 -6.75
C TYR A 40 2.33 2.08 -7.42
N LEU A 41 2.56 2.04 -8.74
CA LEU A 41 2.87 0.80 -9.46
C LEU A 41 4.20 0.17 -9.00
N ILE A 42 5.25 0.98 -8.85
CA ILE A 42 6.55 0.52 -8.33
C ILE A 42 6.42 0.04 -6.88
N LEU A 43 5.69 0.79 -6.05
CA LEU A 43 5.42 0.40 -4.65
C LEU A 43 4.64 -0.91 -4.57
N LEU A 44 3.71 -1.17 -5.51
CA LEU A 44 2.91 -2.39 -5.52
C LEU A 44 3.78 -3.59 -5.89
N ALA A 45 4.60 -3.46 -6.94
CA ALA A 45 5.56 -4.50 -7.32
C ALA A 45 6.56 -4.80 -6.19
N THR A 46 7.04 -3.75 -5.51
CA THR A 46 7.92 -3.87 -4.35
C THR A 46 7.23 -4.61 -3.20
N ALA A 47 6.00 -4.24 -2.87
CA ALA A 47 5.24 -4.86 -1.78
C ALA A 47 4.94 -6.34 -2.07
N ILE A 48 4.57 -6.70 -3.29
CA ILE A 48 4.38 -8.10 -3.71
C ILE A 48 5.69 -8.88 -3.56
N THR A 49 6.81 -8.31 -4.00
CA THR A 49 8.12 -8.96 -3.90
C THR A 49 8.51 -9.25 -2.45
N TRP A 50 8.35 -8.26 -1.56
CA TRP A 50 8.65 -8.43 -0.13
C TRP A 50 7.66 -9.35 0.59
N LEU A 51 6.40 -9.38 0.17
CA LEU A 51 5.43 -10.34 0.67
C LEU A 51 5.84 -11.78 0.33
N LEU A 52 6.18 -12.04 -0.94
CA LEU A 52 6.67 -13.36 -1.38
C LEU A 52 7.95 -13.76 -0.65
N TYR A 53 8.87 -12.82 -0.46
CA TYR A 53 10.08 -13.04 0.32
C TYR A 53 9.74 -13.38 1.79
N GLY A 54 8.86 -12.62 2.43
CA GLY A 54 8.39 -12.87 3.79
C GLY A 54 7.77 -14.26 3.96
N ILE A 55 6.96 -14.70 2.99
CA ILE A 55 6.40 -16.06 2.93
C ILE A 55 7.53 -17.09 2.84
N SER A 56 8.53 -16.88 1.96
CA SER A 56 9.62 -17.83 1.75
C SER A 56 10.48 -18.08 2.98
N ILE A 57 10.60 -17.09 3.88
CA ILE A 57 11.36 -17.19 5.13
C ILE A 57 10.47 -17.36 6.37
N GLY A 58 9.15 -17.47 6.21
CA GLY A 58 8.20 -17.59 7.33
C GLY A 58 8.11 -16.37 8.24
N SER A 59 8.43 -15.17 7.76
CA SER A 59 8.47 -13.94 8.56
C SER A 59 7.09 -13.30 8.69
N LEU A 60 6.42 -13.52 9.82
CA LEU A 60 5.13 -12.89 10.12
C LEU A 60 5.13 -11.35 10.00
N PRO A 61 6.14 -10.60 10.51
CA PRO A 61 6.17 -9.16 10.37
C PRO A 61 6.13 -8.68 8.92
N LEU A 62 6.87 -9.35 8.02
CA LEU A 62 6.87 -9.03 6.60
C LEU A 62 5.55 -9.42 5.95
N ILE A 63 5.05 -10.62 6.23
CA ILE A 63 3.81 -11.13 5.64
C ILE A 63 2.64 -10.19 5.96
N VAL A 64 2.46 -9.84 7.24
CA VAL A 64 1.34 -8.98 7.66
C VAL A 64 1.48 -7.58 7.07
N SER A 65 2.63 -6.94 7.25
CA SER A 65 2.83 -5.55 6.81
C SER A 65 2.67 -5.40 5.29
N TYR A 66 3.28 -6.31 4.51
CA TYR A 66 3.23 -6.22 3.05
C TYR A 66 1.92 -6.73 2.46
N THR A 67 1.17 -7.61 3.14
CA THR A 67 -0.21 -7.94 2.74
C THR A 67 -1.09 -6.69 2.82
N VAL A 68 -1.03 -5.96 3.95
CA VAL A 68 -1.76 -4.70 4.09
C VAL A 68 -1.28 -3.69 3.05
N GLY A 69 0.03 -3.62 2.79
CA GLY A 69 0.62 -2.73 1.80
C GLY A 69 0.13 -2.99 0.38
N VAL A 70 0.01 -4.26 -0.02
CA VAL A 70 -0.54 -4.64 -1.33
C VAL A 70 -1.99 -4.19 -1.45
N VAL A 71 -2.84 -4.49 -0.46
CA VAL A 71 -4.28 -4.17 -0.51
C VAL A 71 -4.51 -2.66 -0.51
N SER A 72 -3.84 -1.93 0.39
CA SER A 72 -4.03 -0.48 0.53
C SER A 72 -3.47 0.30 -0.67
N ASN A 73 -2.32 -0.11 -1.21
CA ASN A 73 -1.75 0.50 -2.42
C ASN A 73 -2.61 0.20 -3.66
N ALA A 74 -3.07 -1.05 -3.83
CA ALA A 74 -4.00 -1.40 -4.90
C ALA A 74 -5.29 -0.56 -4.82
N THR A 75 -5.77 -0.27 -3.62
CA THR A 75 -6.93 0.63 -3.40
C THR A 75 -6.66 2.03 -3.94
N VAL A 76 -5.46 2.60 -3.71
CA VAL A 76 -5.09 3.91 -4.29
C VAL A 76 -5.12 3.86 -5.82
N ILE A 77 -4.59 2.80 -6.43
CA ILE A 77 -4.55 2.64 -7.89
C ILE A 77 -5.97 2.53 -8.46
N VAL A 78 -6.84 1.75 -7.82
CA VAL A 78 -8.25 1.63 -8.25
C VAL A 78 -8.95 2.99 -8.18
N VAL A 79 -8.83 3.68 -7.04
CA VAL A 79 -9.45 4.99 -6.83
C VAL A 79 -8.87 6.04 -7.80
N TYR A 80 -7.56 5.98 -8.09
CA TYR A 80 -6.94 6.82 -9.12
C TYR A 80 -7.68 6.72 -10.45
N PHE A 81 -7.86 5.49 -10.96
CA PHE A 81 -8.51 5.28 -12.26
C PHE A 81 -10.01 5.60 -12.26
N MET A 82 -10.68 5.51 -11.11
CA MET A 82 -12.08 5.94 -10.97
C MET A 82 -12.23 7.44 -11.21
N TYR A 83 -11.29 8.27 -10.73
CA TYR A 83 -11.36 9.73 -10.83
C TYR A 83 -10.48 10.37 -11.91
N ASP A 84 -9.61 9.60 -12.56
CA ASP A 84 -8.79 10.09 -13.69
C ASP A 84 -9.66 10.38 -14.94
N LYS A 85 -10.87 9.77 -15.04
CA LYS A 85 -11.81 10.02 -16.15
C LYS A 85 -12.53 11.38 -16.10
N ASN A 86 -12.42 12.15 -15.02
CA ASN A 86 -12.90 13.55 -14.96
C ASN A 86 -11.98 14.53 -15.74
N ARG A 87 -11.10 14.00 -16.60
CA ARG A 87 -10.17 14.75 -17.45
C ARG A 87 -10.67 14.90 -18.89
N LYS A 88 -11.97 14.68 -19.13
CA LYS A 88 -12.64 15.05 -20.39
C LYS A 88 -13.38 16.37 -20.24
#